data_AF-A0A377G7K8-F1
#
_entry.id   AF-A0A377G7K8-F1
#
_cell.length_a   1.000
_cell.length_b   1.000
_cell.length_c   1.000
_cell.angle_alpha   90.00
_cell.angle_beta   90.00
_cell.angle_gamma   90.00
#
_symmetry.space_group_name_H-M   'P 1'
#
loop_
_entity.id
_entity.type
_entity.pdbx_description
1 polymer ?
#
loop_
_entity_poly.entity_id
_entity_poly.type
_entity_poly.pdbx_seq_one_letter_code
_entity_poly.pdbx_strand_id
1 'polypeptide(L)'
;MAEHHKTEFDVTFFTSSKNLQKNNPEAEKIEVQLQDLIKRIEDEITCCQKQKEEHPRLQHYSDLLPVLNATRNYLCGNIGLNILEEYMQVYSKWNKPLGFTNTEALISEAIAFKDCSDQSSSLKLK
;
A
#
# COMPACT_ATOMS: atom_id res chain seq x y z
N MET A 1 42.87 20.02 -14.78
CA MET A 1 42.65 18.58 -14.54
C MET A 1 41.55 18.47 -13.50
N ALA A 2 40.62 17.56 -13.76
CA ALA A 2 39.25 17.57 -13.28
C ALA A 2 39.07 17.60 -11.76
N GLU A 3 38.08 18.39 -11.35
CA GLU A 3 37.34 18.32 -10.10
C GLU A 3 36.72 16.93 -9.89
N HIS A 4 36.28 16.61 -8.67
CA HIS A 4 34.99 16.00 -8.35
C HIS A 4 34.96 15.75 -6.83
N HIS A 5 34.62 16.81 -6.10
CA HIS A 5 34.15 16.73 -4.72
C HIS A 5 32.93 15.81 -4.68
N LYS A 6 32.97 14.84 -3.77
CA LYS A 6 31.91 13.86 -3.54
C LYS A 6 30.73 14.58 -2.88
N THR A 7 29.78 15.03 -3.70
CA THR A 7 28.58 15.73 -3.26
C THR A 7 27.71 14.76 -2.45
N GLU A 8 27.44 15.15 -1.22
CA GLU A 8 26.45 14.54 -0.34
C GLU A 8 25.10 14.56 -1.05
N PHE A 9 24.47 13.39 -1.16
CA PHE A 9 23.17 13.22 -1.75
C PHE A 9 22.12 13.70 -0.75
N ASP A 10 21.96 15.02 -0.67
CA ASP A 10 20.91 15.68 0.10
C ASP A 10 19.57 15.46 -0.63
N VAL A 11 18.88 14.37 -0.26
CA VAL A 11 17.50 14.10 -0.69
C VAL A 11 16.56 14.94 0.18
N THR A 12 16.58 16.25 -0.04
CA THR A 12 15.53 17.17 0.42
C THR A 12 14.35 17.12 -0.57
N PHE A 13 13.60 16.02 -0.55
CA PHE A 13 12.35 15.92 -1.31
C PHE A 13 11.28 15.18 -0.52
N PHE A 14 10.72 15.83 0.52
CA PHE A 14 9.30 15.80 0.93
C PHE A 14 9.10 16.49 2.30
N THR A 15 9.21 17.81 2.36
CA THR A 15 8.75 18.59 3.52
C THR A 15 7.92 19.79 3.08
N SER A 16 6.75 19.49 2.52
CA SER A 16 5.59 20.39 2.44
C SER A 16 4.38 19.47 2.44
N SER A 17 3.54 19.38 3.48
CA SER A 17 2.91 20.47 4.22
C SER A 17 2.45 19.97 5.59
N LYS A 18 3.13 20.33 6.69
CA LYS A 18 2.71 19.99 8.07
C LYS A 18 1.86 21.06 8.75
N ASN A 19 1.39 22.10 8.03
CA ASN A 19 0.82 23.30 8.65
C ASN A 19 -0.70 23.52 8.48
N LEU A 20 -1.51 22.48 8.20
CA LEU A 20 -2.97 22.70 8.10
C LEU A 20 -3.92 21.61 8.64
N GLN A 21 -3.43 20.58 9.34
CA GLN A 21 -4.29 19.47 9.81
C GLN A 21 -4.39 19.28 11.33
N LYS A 22 -3.90 20.21 12.14
CA LYS A 22 -3.77 19.99 13.59
C LYS A 22 -5.07 20.06 14.43
N ASN A 23 -6.24 20.26 13.83
CA ASN A 23 -7.48 20.55 14.56
C ASN A 23 -8.67 19.63 14.23
N ASN A 24 -8.49 18.54 13.48
CA ASN A 24 -9.58 17.58 13.26
C ASN A 24 -9.24 16.20 13.84
N PRO A 25 -9.79 15.82 15.01
CA PRO A 25 -9.56 14.51 15.61
C PRO A 25 -10.05 13.33 14.75
N GLU A 26 -10.92 13.57 13.76
CA GLU A 26 -11.31 12.53 12.79
C GLU A 26 -10.24 12.31 11.72
N ALA A 27 -9.55 13.36 11.27
CA ALA A 27 -8.49 13.24 10.26
C ALA A 27 -7.28 12.48 10.82
N GLU A 28 -6.91 12.77 12.06
CA GLU A 28 -5.82 12.07 12.77
C GLU A 28 -6.15 10.58 12.98
N LYS A 29 -7.42 10.24 13.30
CA LYS A 29 -7.86 8.84 13.40
C LYS A 29 -7.79 8.09 12.07
N ILE A 30 -8.22 8.73 10.97
CA ILE A 30 -8.15 8.16 9.63
C ILE A 30 -6.69 7.93 9.22
N GLU A 31 -5.80 8.87 9.52
CA GLU A 31 -4.37 8.73 9.25
C GLU A 31 -3.77 7.55 10.04
N VAL A 32 -4.10 7.39 11.32
CA VAL A 32 -3.65 6.26 12.13
C VAL A 32 -4.16 4.92 11.56
N GLN A 33 -5.44 4.85 11.16
CA GLN A 33 -6.02 3.65 10.55
C GLN A 33 -5.36 3.30 9.20
N LEU A 34 -5.08 4.31 8.38
CA LEU A 34 -4.36 4.12 7.12
C LEU A 34 -2.95 3.57 7.36
N GLN A 35 -2.21 4.14 8.30
CA GLN A 35 -0.85 3.68 8.63
C GLN A 35 -0.85 2.25 9.19
N ASP A 36 -1.84 1.89 10.02
CA ASP A 36 -2.00 0.51 10.50
C ASP A 36 -2.26 -0.48 9.36
N LEU A 37 -3.17 -0.13 8.44
CA LEU A 37 -3.49 -0.99 7.29
C LEU A 37 -2.30 -1.15 6.35
N ILE A 38 -1.56 -0.07 6.05
CA ILE A 38 -0.33 -0.14 5.26
C ILE A 38 0.68 -1.07 5.93
N LYS A 39 0.87 -0.94 7.24
CA LYS A 39 1.80 -1.79 7.99
C LYS A 39 1.40 -3.27 7.91
N ARG A 40 0.12 -3.61 8.10
CA ARG A 40 -0.37 -5.00 7.97
C ARG A 40 -0.12 -5.57 6.58
N ILE A 41 -0.26 -4.76 5.53
CA ILE A 41 0.06 -5.16 4.16
C ILE A 41 1.58 -5.36 3.98
N GLU A 42 2.42 -4.49 4.55
CA GLU A 42 3.89 -4.63 4.52
C GLU A 42 4.37 -5.89 5.27
N ASP A 43 3.75 -6.21 6.40
CA ASP A 43 4.01 -7.44 7.15
C ASP A 43 3.65 -8.68 6.31
N GLU A 44 2.51 -8.67 5.62
CA GLU A 44 2.08 -9.75 4.71
C GLU A 44 3.02 -9.88 3.49
N ILE A 45 3.48 -8.77 2.90
CA ILE A 45 4.49 -8.77 1.83
C ILE A 45 5.77 -9.44 2.31
N THR A 46 6.25 -9.06 3.50
CA THR A 46 7.46 -9.63 4.10
C THR A 46 7.29 -11.13 4.37
N CYS A 47 6.12 -11.55 4.86
CA CYS A 47 5.78 -12.96 5.04
C CYS A 47 5.83 -13.73 3.71
N CYS A 48 5.17 -13.21 2.66
CA CYS A 48 5.16 -13.81 1.34
C CYS A 48 6.57 -13.89 0.71
N GLN A 49 7.43 -12.89 0.93
CA GLN A 49 8.83 -12.91 0.48
C GLN A 49 9.62 -14.04 1.15
N LYS A 50 9.52 -14.16 2.48
CA LYS A 50 10.17 -15.26 3.23
C LYS A 50 9.68 -16.63 2.77
N GLN A 51 8.37 -16.78 2.61
CA GLN A 51 7.78 -18.04 2.13
C GLN A 51 8.19 -18.38 0.70
N LYS A 52 8.37 -17.39 -0.17
CA LYS A 52 8.92 -17.58 -1.52
C LYS A 52 10.38 -18.04 -1.48
N GLU A 53 11.19 -17.52 -0.56
CA GLU A 53 12.58 -17.93 -0.38
C GLU A 53 12.69 -19.35 0.18
N GLU A 54 11.86 -19.70 1.17
CA GLU A 54 11.79 -21.04 1.77
C GLU A 54 11.19 -22.08 0.81
N HIS A 55 10.23 -21.66 -0.02
CA HIS A 55 9.49 -22.53 -0.93
C HIS A 55 9.43 -21.99 -2.37
N PRO A 56 10.57 -21.92 -3.08
CA PRO A 56 10.67 -21.28 -4.40
C PRO A 56 9.85 -21.98 -5.49
N ARG A 57 9.45 -23.24 -5.28
CA ARG A 57 8.59 -24.01 -6.19
C ARG A 57 7.10 -23.67 -6.05
N LEU A 58 6.71 -22.98 -4.98
CA LEU A 58 5.33 -22.53 -4.77
C LEU A 58 5.14 -21.17 -5.46
N GLN A 59 4.72 -21.22 -6.72
CA GLN A 59 4.48 -20.03 -7.55
C GLN A 59 3.45 -19.07 -6.96
N HIS A 60 2.56 -19.56 -6.08
CA HIS A 60 1.52 -18.77 -5.45
C HIS A 60 2.05 -17.54 -4.69
N TYR A 61 3.18 -17.64 -3.97
CA TYR A 61 3.78 -16.47 -3.31
C TYR A 61 4.31 -15.44 -4.30
N SER A 62 4.78 -15.90 -5.47
CA SER A 62 5.21 -15.01 -6.55
C SER A 62 4.04 -14.29 -7.20
N ASP A 63 2.85 -14.89 -7.20
CA ASP A 63 1.62 -14.30 -7.73
C ASP A 63 0.97 -13.32 -6.72
N LEU A 64 1.08 -13.58 -5.41
CA LEU A 64 0.56 -12.70 -4.35
C LEU A 64 1.33 -11.38 -4.23
N LEU A 65 2.67 -11.44 -4.31
CA LEU A 65 3.54 -10.28 -4.06
C LEU A 65 3.21 -9.07 -4.95
N PRO A 66 3.00 -9.20 -6.27
CA PRO A 66 2.61 -8.09 -7.12
C PRO A 66 1.28 -7.45 -6.70
N VAL A 67 0.29 -8.25 -6.30
CA VAL A 67 -1.04 -7.76 -5.90
C VAL A 67 -0.96 -7.02 -4.55
N LEU A 68 -0.24 -7.57 -3.57
CA LEU A 68 -0.02 -6.90 -2.28
C LEU A 68 0.74 -5.58 -2.44
N ASN A 69 1.78 -5.54 -3.30
CA ASN A 69 2.50 -4.31 -3.61
C ASN A 69 1.62 -3.29 -4.32
N ALA A 70 0.77 -3.72 -5.27
CA ALA A 70 -0.20 -2.85 -5.91
C ALA A 70 -1.20 -2.29 -4.89
N THR A 71 -1.66 -3.10 -3.94
CA THR A 71 -2.60 -2.69 -2.88
C THR A 71 -1.98 -1.63 -1.97
N ARG A 72 -0.73 -1.81 -1.56
CA ARG A 72 0.04 -0.79 -0.82
C ARG A 72 0.12 0.51 -1.62
N ASN A 73 0.48 0.44 -2.91
CA ASN A 73 0.57 1.61 -3.78
C ASN A 73 -0.79 2.30 -3.97
N TYR A 74 -1.88 1.52 -4.01
CA TYR A 74 -3.24 2.05 -4.06
C TYR A 74 -3.54 2.84 -2.79
N LEU A 75 -3.28 2.29 -1.59
CA LEU A 75 -3.49 3.00 -0.33
C LEU A 75 -2.65 4.29 -0.21
N CYS A 76 -1.40 4.26 -0.68
CA CYS A 76 -0.54 5.43 -0.70
C CYS A 76 -0.93 6.48 -1.76
N GLY A 77 -1.93 6.20 -2.60
CA GLY A 77 -2.37 7.11 -3.67
C GLY A 77 -1.47 7.12 -4.91
N ASN A 78 -0.53 6.18 -5.03
CA ASN A 78 0.37 6.09 -6.18
C ASN A 78 -0.30 5.52 -7.43
N ILE A 79 -1.34 4.69 -7.25
CA ILE A 79 -2.14 4.11 -8.34
C ILE A 79 -3.64 4.22 -8.05
N GLY A 80 -4.44 4.22 -9.13
CA GLY A 80 -5.90 4.12 -9.08
C GLY A 80 -6.41 2.69 -8.91
N LEU A 81 -7.70 2.56 -8.59
CA LEU A 81 -8.36 1.25 -8.43
C LEU A 81 -8.29 0.42 -9.72
N ASN A 82 -8.43 1.06 -10.87
CA ASN A 82 -8.32 0.42 -12.18
C ASN A 82 -6.99 -0.34 -12.36
N ILE A 83 -5.88 0.24 -11.92
CA ILE A 83 -4.57 -0.41 -12.00
C ILE A 83 -4.49 -1.56 -11.00
N LEU A 84 -5.01 -1.40 -9.79
CA LEU A 84 -5.07 -2.49 -8.82
C LEU A 84 -5.86 -3.69 -9.37
N GLU A 85 -7.01 -3.44 -10.01
CA GLU A 85 -7.82 -4.46 -10.66
C GLU A 85 -7.07 -5.16 -11.80
N GLU A 86 -6.27 -4.44 -12.60
CA GLU A 86 -5.41 -5.05 -13.62
C GLU A 86 -4.41 -6.03 -13.00
N TYR A 87 -3.76 -5.66 -11.89
CA TYR A 87 -2.88 -6.60 -11.16
C TYR A 87 -3.67 -7.82 -10.67
N MET A 88 -4.87 -7.63 -10.11
CA MET A 88 -5.72 -8.73 -9.64
C MET A 88 -6.16 -9.66 -10.78
N GLN A 89 -6.37 -9.13 -11.99
CA GLN A 89 -6.71 -9.91 -13.18
C GLN A 89 -5.50 -10.69 -13.72
N VAL A 90 -4.34 -10.04 -13.84
CA VAL A 90 -3.09 -10.67 -14.29
C VAL A 90 -2.70 -11.81 -13.36
N TYR A 91 -2.82 -11.59 -12.05
CA TYR A 91 -2.47 -12.58 -11.02
C TYR A 91 -3.70 -13.30 -10.47
N SER A 92 -4.58 -13.80 -11.34
CA SER A 92 -5.88 -14.44 -11.03
C SER A 92 -5.94 -15.51 -9.91
N LYS A 93 -4.81 -15.96 -9.37
CA LYS A 93 -4.71 -16.90 -8.25
C LYS A 93 -4.49 -16.22 -6.90
N TRP A 94 -4.43 -14.88 -6.84
CA TRP A 94 -4.17 -14.09 -5.63
C TRP A 94 -5.19 -14.32 -4.50
N ASN A 95 -6.43 -14.69 -4.85
CA ASN A 95 -7.51 -14.93 -3.89
C ASN A 95 -7.64 -16.40 -3.47
N LYS A 96 -6.70 -17.28 -3.86
CA LYS A 96 -6.78 -18.67 -3.40
C LYS A 96 -6.34 -18.72 -1.93
N PRO A 97 -7.14 -19.35 -1.05
CA PRO A 97 -6.82 -19.42 0.35
C PRO A 97 -5.55 -20.23 0.55
N LEU A 98 -4.52 -19.59 1.09
CA LEU A 98 -3.46 -20.29 1.81
C LEU A 98 -3.83 -20.22 3.28
N GLY A 99 -3.68 -21.34 3.99
CA GLY A 99 -4.11 -21.48 5.39
C GLY A 99 -3.45 -20.53 6.41
N PHE A 100 -2.63 -19.59 5.96
CA PHE A 100 -1.93 -18.62 6.79
C PHE A 100 -1.95 -17.17 6.24
N THR A 101 -2.48 -16.91 5.03
CA THR A 101 -2.46 -15.57 4.43
C THR A 101 -3.77 -14.84 4.63
N ASN A 102 -3.72 -13.59 5.07
CA ASN A 102 -4.89 -12.71 5.20
C ASN A 102 -5.05 -11.77 3.99
N THR A 103 -4.39 -12.10 2.88
CA THR A 103 -4.28 -11.23 1.70
C THR A 103 -5.64 -10.76 1.16
N GLU A 104 -6.64 -11.64 1.03
CA GLU A 104 -7.97 -11.26 0.54
C GLU A 104 -8.68 -10.26 1.46
N ALA A 105 -8.60 -10.48 2.77
CA ALA A 105 -9.18 -9.57 3.76
C ALA A 105 -8.51 -8.20 3.73
N LEU A 106 -7.17 -8.16 3.63
CA LEU A 106 -6.39 -6.92 3.58
C LEU A 106 -6.68 -6.11 2.30
N ILE A 107 -6.81 -6.76 1.15
CA ILE A 107 -7.14 -6.11 -0.12
C ILE A 107 -8.57 -5.54 -0.07
N SER A 108 -9.53 -6.34 0.43
CA SER A 108 -10.91 -5.90 0.57
C SER A 108 -11.05 -4.71 1.54
N GLU A 109 -10.32 -4.76 2.65
CA GLU A 109 -10.25 -3.65 3.62
C GLU A 109 -9.63 -2.39 3.01
N ALA A 110 -8.58 -2.53 2.20
CA ALA A 110 -7.94 -1.40 1.51
C ALA A 110 -8.88 -0.70 0.52
N ILE A 111 -9.63 -1.47 -0.26
CA ILE A 111 -10.63 -0.93 -1.20
C ILE A 111 -11.73 -0.21 -0.42
N ALA A 112 -12.30 -0.87 0.60
CA ALA A 112 -13.36 -0.28 1.43
C ALA A 112 -12.91 1.00 2.16
N PHE A 113 -11.67 1.03 2.66
CA PHE A 113 -11.10 2.19 3.33
C PHE A 113 -11.05 3.40 2.40
N LYS A 114 -10.56 3.21 1.18
CA LYS A 114 -10.35 4.31 0.22
C LYS A 114 -11.67 4.77 -0.41
N ASP A 115 -12.60 3.86 -0.71
CA ASP A 115 -13.97 4.21 -1.13
C ASP A 115 -14.70 5.07 -0.08
N CYS A 116 -14.52 4.77 1.22
CA CYS A 116 -15.09 5.56 2.31
C CYS A 116 -14.43 6.94 2.45
N SER A 117 -13.10 7.00 2.26
CA SER A 117 -12.34 8.25 2.27
C SER A 117 -12.75 9.19 1.12
N ASP A 118 -12.95 8.65 -0.08
CA ASP A 118 -13.37 9.41 -1.27
C ASP A 118 -14.82 9.92 -1.16
N GLN A 119 -15.69 9.19 -0.44
CA GLN A 119 -17.05 9.65 -0.14
C GLN A 119 -17.09 10.72 0.97
N SER A 120 -16.21 10.62 1.98
CA SER A 120 -16.11 11.61 3.07
C SER A 120 -15.66 12.99 2.58
N SER A 121 -14.84 13.03 1.52
CA SER A 121 -14.43 14.28 0.87
C SER A 121 -15.51 14.90 -0.03
N SER A 122 -16.49 14.12 -0.51
CA SER A 122 -17.65 14.63 -1.27
C SER A 122 -18.75 15.29 -0.42
N LEU A 123 -18.79 15.05 0.89
CA LEU A 123 -19.83 15.59 1.79
C LEU A 123 -19.59 17.02 2.28
N LYS A 124 -18.54 17.72 1.80
CA LYS A 124 -18.20 19.09 2.22
C LYS A 124 -18.62 20.21 1.26
N LEU A 125 -19.51 19.93 0.30
CA LEU A 125 -20.07 20.94 -0.61
C LEU A 125 -21.61 20.92 -0.51
N LYS A 126 -22.17 21.46 0.56
CA LYS A 126 -23.55 21.97 0.61
C LYS A 126 -23.69 23.03 1.70
#